data_AF-A0A3D4TSN2-F1
#
_entry.id   AF-A0A3D4TSN2-F1
#
_cell.length_a   1.000
_cell.length_b   1.000
_cell.length_c   1.000
_cell.angle_alpha   90.00
_cell.angle_beta   90.00
_cell.angle_gamma   90.00
#
_symmetry.space_group_name_H-M   'P 1'
#
loop_
_entity.id
_entity.type
_entity.pdbx_description
1 polymer ?
#
loop_
_entity_poly.entity_id
_entity_poly.type
_entity_poly.pdbx_seq_one_letter_code
_entity_poly.pdbx_strand_id
1 'polypeptide(L)' 'TVMRGGEEVKLSKRAGSYFTLRDLIEEAGRDATRWFLIARKPDSQLTFDIDLARQQSNDNPVFYV' A
#
# COMPACT_ATOMS: atom_id res chain seq x y z
N THR A 1 8.44 -0.16 1.99
CA THR A 1 7.80 -0.75 3.18
C THR A 1 6.30 -0.63 3.07
N VAL A 2 5.55 -1.57 3.67
CA VAL A 2 4.08 -1.51 3.75
C VAL A 2 3.68 -1.27 5.21
N MET A 3 2.80 -0.30 5.45
CA MET A 3 2.28 0.10 6.75
C MET A 3 0.79 -0.22 6.85
N ARG A 4 0.36 -0.67 8.03
CA ARG A 4 -1.04 -0.93 8.38
C ARG A 4 -1.27 -0.64 9.87
N GLY A 5 -2.32 0.10 10.19
CA GLY A 5 -2.62 0.54 11.55
C GLY A 5 -1.49 1.37 12.17
N GLY A 6 -0.71 2.07 11.34
CA GLY A 6 0.51 2.77 11.79
C GLY A 6 1.72 1.87 12.08
N GLU A 7 1.62 0.55 11.89
CA GLU A 7 2.72 -0.40 12.09
C GLU A 7 3.24 -0.98 10.78
N GLU A 8 4.53 -1.32 10.74
CA GLU A 8 5.11 -2.01 9.59
C GLU A 8 4.61 -3.45 9.51
N VAL A 9 4.11 -3.85 8.34
CA VAL A 9 3.71 -5.23 8.08
C VAL A 9 4.96 -6.13 8.11
N LYS A 10 5.09 -6.93 9.16
CA LYS A 10 6.27 -7.80 9.37
C LYS A 10 6.32 -8.94 8.35
N LEU A 11 7.33 -8.90 7.49
CA LEU A 11 7.67 -9.92 6.52
C LEU A 11 8.76 -10.85 7.08
N SER A 12 8.54 -12.16 7.05
CA SER A 12 9.54 -13.15 7.45
C SER A 12 9.65 -14.28 6.44
N LYS A 13 10.74 -14.28 5.67
CA LYS A 13 11.06 -15.37 4.74
C LYS A 13 11.26 -16.71 5.45
N ARG A 14 11.76 -16.70 6.70
CA ARG A 14 12.04 -17.92 7.47
C ARG A 14 10.81 -18.47 8.17
N ALA A 15 9.92 -17.60 8.64
CA ALA A 15 8.64 -18.00 9.23
C ALA A 15 7.55 -18.27 8.17
N GLY A 16 7.84 -18.04 6.88
CA GLY A 16 6.89 -18.21 5.79
C GLY A 16 5.83 -17.11 5.70
N SER A 17 5.95 -16.01 6.46
CA SER A 17 5.05 -14.87 6.34
C SER A 17 5.54 -13.93 5.24
N TYR A 18 4.79 -13.86 4.15
CA TYR A 18 5.01 -12.92 3.05
C TYR A 18 3.74 -12.14 2.80
N PHE A 19 3.92 -10.90 2.37
CA PHE A 19 2.85 -10.00 1.95
C PHE A 19 3.11 -9.72 0.48
N THR A 20 2.25 -10.26 -0.36
CA THR A 20 2.38 -10.20 -1.81
C THR A 20 1.74 -8.93 -2.37
N LEU A 21 2.07 -8.63 -3.62
CA LEU A 21 1.35 -7.59 -4.37
C LEU A 21 -0.14 -7.95 -4.53
N ARG A 22 -0.50 -9.23 -4.56
CA ARG A 22 -1.90 -9.65 -4.64
C ARG A 22 -2.64 -9.31 -3.34
N ASP A 23 -2.05 -9.61 -2.19
CA ASP A 23 -2.62 -9.27 -0.88
C ASP A 23 -2.78 -7.74 -0.77
N LEU A 24 -1.80 -6.98 -1.24
CA LEU A 24 -1.88 -5.51 -1.27
C LEU A 24 -3.04 -5.01 -2.12
N ILE A 25 -3.25 -5.60 -3.30
CA ILE A 25 -4.35 -5.23 -4.21
C ILE A 25 -5.71 -5.62 -3.60
N GLU A 26 -5.80 -6.78 -2.96
CA GLU A 26 -7.01 -7.24 -2.28
C GLU A 26 -7.38 -6.32 -1.10
N GLU A 27 -6.38 -5.79 -0.40
CA GLU A 27 -6.63 -4.90 0.74
C GLU A 27 -6.86 -3.43 0.38
N ALA A 28 -6.04 -2.86 -0.51
CA ALA A 28 -6.10 -1.43 -0.85
C ALA A 28 -6.95 -1.13 -2.09
N GLY A 29 -7.23 -2.13 -2.92
CA GLY A 29 -7.90 -1.97 -4.21
C GLY A 29 -6.91 -1.66 -5.34
N ARG A 30 -7.17 -2.27 -6.50
CA ARG A 30 -6.28 -2.23 -7.68
C ARG A 30 -5.86 -0.82 -8.10
N ASP A 31 -6.82 0.10 -8.14
CA ASP A 31 -6.57 1.43 -8.71
C ASP A 31 -5.83 2.32 -7.71
N ALA A 32 -6.13 2.20 -6.42
CA ALA A 32 -5.34 2.81 -5.35
C ALA A 32 -3.90 2.28 -5.34
N THR A 33 -3.72 0.96 -5.38
CA THR A 33 -2.38 0.35 -5.45
C THR A 33 -1.59 0.87 -6.64
N ARG A 34 -2.21 0.89 -7.84
CA ARG A 34 -1.54 1.39 -9.05
C ARG A 34 -1.12 2.85 -8.91
N TRP A 35 -2.03 3.71 -8.43
CA TRP A 35 -1.76 5.14 -8.29
C TRP A 35 -0.57 5.39 -7.36
N PHE A 36 -0.58 4.80 -6.16
CA PHE A 36 0.50 5.03 -5.17
C PHE A 36 1.85 4.49 -5.63
N LEU A 37 1.88 3.42 -6.42
CA LEU A 37 3.11 2.89 -7.01
C LEU A 37 3.66 3.78 -8.12
N ILE A 38 2.80 4.39 -8.94
CA ILE A 38 3.21 5.19 -10.11
C ILE A 38 3.43 6.68 -9.76
N ALA A 39 2.73 7.20 -8.75
CA ALA A 39 2.79 8.60 -8.36
C ALA A 39 4.15 9.04 -7.78
N ARG A 40 5.03 8.08 -7.45
CA ARG A 40 6.38 8.34 -6.95
C ARG A 40 7.43 8.15 -8.03
N LYS A 41 8.58 8.82 -7.87
CA LYS A 41 9.71 8.61 -8.77
C LYS A 41 10.21 7.16 -8.67
N PRO A 42 10.61 6.54 -9.79
CA PRO A 42 11.04 5.13 -9.80
C PRO A 42 12.25 4.81 -8.90
N ASP A 43 13.07 5.81 -8.61
CA ASP A 43 14.28 5.71 -7.77
C ASP A 43 14.04 6.06 -6.30
N SER A 44 12.82 6.49 -5.94
CA SER A 44 12.48 6.87 -4.57
C SER A 44 12.05 5.68 -3.73
N GLN A 45 12.43 5.67 -2.46
CA GLN A 45 11.92 4.69 -1.52
C GLN A 45 10.42 4.92 -1.28
N LEU A 46 9.63 3.85 -1.47
CA LEU A 46 8.19 3.88 -1.23
C LEU A 46 7.84 3.29 0.14
N THR A 47 7.11 4.08 0.92
CA THR A 47 6.28 3.59 2.02
C THR A 47 4.83 3.61 1.56
N PHE A 48 4.22 2.42 1.48
CA PHE A 48 2.83 2.25 1.11
C PHE A 48 2.00 2.17 2.40
N ASP A 49 1.05 3.07 2.55
CA ASP A 49 0.12 3.09 3.69
C ASP A 49 -1.23 2.53 3.24
N ILE A 50 -1.61 1.37 3.79
CA ILE A 50 -2.85 0.67 3.43
C ILE A 50 -4.08 1.46 3.93
N ASP A 51 -3.98 2.11 5.07
CA ASP A 51 -5.12 2.82 5.66
C ASP A 51 -5.43 4.07 4.85
N LEU A 52 -4.39 4.83 4.48
CA LEU A 52 -4.52 5.98 3.58
C LEU A 52 -5.12 5.56 2.22
N ALA A 53 -4.65 4.45 1.65
CA ALA A 53 -5.13 3.98 0.36
C ALA A 53 -6.61 3.53 0.38
N ARG A 54 -7.14 3.15 1.56
CA ARG A 54 -8.54 2.76 1.77
C ARG A 54 -9.43 3.91 2.25
N GLN A 55 -8.85 5.04 2.63
CA GLN A 55 -9.59 6.13 3.24
C GLN A 55 -10.57 6.75 2.23
N GLN A 56 -11.79 7.01 2.69
CA GLN A 56 -12.82 7.73 1.94
C GLN A 56 -12.81 9.21 2.32
N SER A 57 -11.69 9.88 2.06
CA SER A 57 -11.49 11.30 2.35
C SER A 57 -10.66 11.98 1.26
N ASN A 58 -10.55 13.30 1.34
CA ASN A 58 -9.66 14.12 0.49
C ASN A 58 -8.17 13.77 0.63
N ASP A 59 -7.79 13.06 1.69
CA ASP A 59 -6.41 12.66 1.92
C ASP A 59 -6.01 11.50 0.99
N ASN A 60 -6.99 10.70 0.53
CA ASN A 60 -6.78 9.68 -0.47
C ASN A 60 -6.96 10.27 -1.88
N PRO A 61 -5.87 10.45 -2.64
CA PRO A 61 -5.92 11.06 -3.98
C PRO A 61 -6.69 10.22 -5.01
N VAL A 62 -7.06 8.99 -4.67
CA VAL A 62 -7.80 8.07 -5.56
C VAL A 62 -9.29 8.03 -5.23
N PHE A 63 -9.74 8.54 -4.09
CA PHE A 63 -11.14 8.40 -3.65
C PHE A 63 -12.16 9.10 -4.57
N TYR A 64 -11.77 10.21 -5.21
CA TYR A 64 -12.67 11.02 -6.05
C TYR A 64 -12.58 10.75 -7.56
N VAL A 65 -11.80 9.74 -7.96
CA VAL A 65 -11.49 9.46 -9.38
C VAL A 65 -12.32 8.28 -9.87
#